data_AF-A0A7S0LNM5-F1
#
_entry.id   AF-A0A7S0LNM5-F1
#
_cell.length_a   1.000
_cell.length_b   1.000
_cell.length_c   1.000
_cell.angle_alpha   90.00
_cell.angle_beta   90.00
_cell.angle_gamma   90.00
#
_symmetry.space_group_name_H-M   'P 1'
#
loop_
_entity.id
_entity.type
_entity.pdbx_description
1 polymer ?
#
loop_
_entity_poly.entity_id
_entity_poly.type
_entity_poly.pdbx_seq_one_letter_code
_entity_poly.pdbx_strand_id
1 'polypeptide(L)'
;ELHQRLREAEALLSASKGEQRESQRELRSKEALENLSRLFRGVHGRMVDVCKPAQRRYNAAVTVAMGKNMDAIVVDSESVAMECIKYLKEKRCPPELFIPLDSIRVKPVPERMRDLGGTTKLIIDVISVDERYQRAVQYAVADT
;
A
#
# COMPACT_ATOMS: atom_id res chain seq x y z
N GLU A 1 23.75 -2.25 -38.12
CA GLU A 1 24.23 -1.46 -36.97
C GLU A 1 23.37 -0.21 -36.67
N LEU A 2 23.17 0.71 -37.63
CA LEU A 2 22.39 1.95 -37.39
C LEU A 2 20.95 1.72 -36.88
N HIS A 3 20.21 0.80 -37.49
CA HIS A 3 18.85 0.46 -37.04
C HIS A 3 18.79 -0.16 -35.63
N GLN A 4 19.88 -0.79 -35.19
CA GLN A 4 19.95 -1.37 -33.85
C GLN A 4 20.16 -0.28 -32.80
N ARG A 5 21.08 0.66 -33.06
CA ARG A 5 21.29 1.84 -32.21
C ARG A 5 20.06 2.75 -32.12
N LEU A 6 19.30 2.89 -33.21
CA LEU A 6 18.04 3.67 -33.19
C LEU A 6 17.01 3.05 -32.25
N ARG A 7 16.82 1.72 -32.32
CA ARG A 7 15.89 1.00 -31.43
C ARG A 7 16.32 1.05 -29.96
N GLU A 8 17.62 0.94 -29.69
CA GLU A 8 18.17 1.06 -28.34
C GLU A 8 17.93 2.48 -27.77
N ALA A 9 18.15 3.52 -28.57
CA ALA A 9 17.89 4.89 -28.17
C ALA A 9 16.39 5.16 -27.92
N GLU A 10 15.50 4.63 -28.76
CA GLU A 10 14.05 4.71 -28.56
C GLU A 10 13.60 3.99 -27.27
N ALA A 11 14.16 2.80 -27.00
CA ALA A 11 13.86 2.03 -25.79
C ALA A 11 14.30 2.78 -24.52
N LEU A 12 15.51 3.36 -24.52
CA LEU A 12 16.03 4.17 -23.41
C LEU A 12 15.17 5.42 -23.18
N LEU A 13 14.77 6.11 -24.25
CA LEU A 13 13.91 7.28 -24.16
C LEU A 13 12.54 6.92 -23.58
N SER A 14 11.97 5.78 -23.99
CA SER A 14 10.70 5.28 -23.46
C SER A 14 10.78 4.91 -21.99
N ALA A 15 11.84 4.18 -21.60
CA ALA A 15 12.10 3.79 -20.21
C ALA A 15 12.25 5.02 -19.30
N SER A 16 13.09 5.98 -19.70
CA SER A 16 13.31 7.22 -18.93
C SER A 16 12.04 8.06 -18.80
N LYS A 17 11.22 8.16 -19.86
CA LYS A 17 9.91 8.83 -19.78
C LYS A 17 8.93 8.10 -18.84
N GLY A 18 9.00 6.77 -18.80
CA GLY A 18 8.23 5.95 -17.86
C GLY A 18 8.59 6.26 -16.41
N GLU A 19 9.88 6.20 -16.07
CA GLU A 19 10.41 6.50 -14.74
C GLU A 19 10.04 7.91 -14.27
N GLN A 20 10.16 8.91 -15.16
CA GLN A 20 9.77 10.28 -14.82
C GLN A 20 8.27 10.41 -14.51
N ARG A 21 7.41 9.72 -15.27
CA ARG A 21 5.95 9.72 -15.03
C ARG A 21 5.60 9.06 -13.71
N GLU A 22 6.25 7.94 -13.39
CA GLU A 22 6.06 7.23 -12.12
C GLU A 22 6.51 8.10 -10.95
N SER A 23 7.71 8.68 -11.02
CA SER A 23 8.22 9.60 -10.00
C SER A 23 7.30 10.81 -9.77
N GLN A 24 6.79 11.43 -10.83
CA GLN A 24 5.83 12.53 -10.70
C GLN A 24 4.51 12.09 -10.07
N ARG A 25 4.05 10.86 -10.36
CA ARG A 25 2.84 10.30 -9.76
C ARG A 25 3.04 10.05 -8.26
N GLU A 26 4.18 9.48 -7.88
CA GLU A 26 4.54 9.27 -6.47
C GLU A 26 4.63 10.58 -5.69
N LEU A 27 5.25 11.61 -6.27
CA LEU A 27 5.34 12.94 -5.64
C LEU A 27 3.95 13.52 -5.39
N ARG A 28 3.06 13.47 -6.38
CA ARG A 28 1.68 13.94 -6.23
C ARG A 28 0.89 13.16 -5.20
N SER A 29 1.10 11.84 -5.12
CA SER A 29 0.46 10.98 -4.12
C SER A 29 0.93 11.34 -2.70
N LYS A 30 2.24 11.55 -2.51
CA LYS A 30 2.81 12.00 -1.23
C LYS A 30 2.26 13.37 -0.82
N GLU A 31 2.26 14.34 -1.72
CA GLU A 31 1.69 15.68 -1.46
C GLU A 31 0.19 15.60 -1.12
N ALA A 32 -0.57 14.74 -1.82
CA ALA A 32 -1.99 14.52 -1.52
C ALA A 32 -2.17 13.95 -0.11
N LEU A 33 -1.39 12.93 0.27
CA LEU A 33 -1.43 12.33 1.60
C LEU A 33 -1.10 13.33 2.72
N GLU A 34 -0.07 14.15 2.52
CA GLU A 34 0.28 15.22 3.46
C GLU A 34 -0.87 16.22 3.64
N ASN A 35 -1.54 16.60 2.55
CA ASN A 35 -2.70 17.48 2.64
C ASN A 35 -3.88 16.80 3.35
N LEU A 36 -4.16 15.53 3.03
CA LEU A 36 -5.23 14.76 3.68
C LEU A 36 -5.00 14.66 5.19
N SER A 37 -3.78 14.30 5.62
CA SER A 37 -3.44 14.17 7.04
C SER A 37 -3.51 15.50 7.81
N ARG A 38 -3.27 16.63 7.14
CA ARG A 38 -3.41 17.97 7.74
C ARG A 38 -4.86 18.43 7.84
N LEU A 39 -5.69 18.10 6.86
CA LEU A 39 -7.08 18.57 6.77
C LEU A 39 -8.06 17.69 7.55
N PHE A 40 -7.84 16.37 7.54
CA PHE A 40 -8.75 15.41 8.12
C PHE A 40 -8.09 14.70 9.30
N ARG A 41 -8.62 14.93 10.50
CA ARG A 41 -8.22 14.14 11.68
C ARG A 41 -8.65 12.69 11.45
N GLY A 42 -7.76 11.77 11.80
CA GLY A 42 -8.01 10.33 11.66
C GLY A 42 -7.44 9.69 10.40
N VAL A 43 -6.63 10.40 9.62
CA VAL A 43 -5.75 9.80 8.61
C VAL A 43 -4.45 9.36 9.29
N HIS A 44 -4.10 8.07 9.19
CA HIS A 44 -2.92 7.49 9.86
C HIS A 44 -1.68 7.36 8.98
N GLY A 45 -1.84 7.53 7.65
CA GLY A 45 -0.78 7.27 6.67
C GLY A 45 -1.07 6.02 5.84
N ARG A 46 -0.10 5.56 5.07
CA ARG A 46 -0.22 4.36 4.25
C ARG A 46 0.14 3.10 5.04
N MET A 47 -0.25 1.93 4.53
CA MET A 47 0.12 0.64 5.14
C MET A 47 1.64 0.52 5.33
N VAL A 48 2.44 0.97 4.36
CA VAL A 48 3.92 1.02 4.47
C VAL A 48 4.44 1.87 5.63
N ASP A 49 3.67 2.86 6.08
CA ASP A 49 4.05 3.78 7.16
C ASP A 49 3.67 3.20 8.54
N VAL A 50 2.63 2.36 8.61
CA VAL A 50 2.07 1.85 9.87
C VAL A 50 2.48 0.43 10.23
N CYS A 51 3.07 -0.32 9.29
CA CYS A 51 3.54 -1.68 9.54
C CYS A 51 4.95 -1.92 8.98
N LYS A 52 5.67 -2.88 9.56
CA LYS A 52 7.01 -3.27 9.09
C LYS A 52 7.21 -4.77 9.20
N PRO A 53 7.96 -5.41 8.29
CA PRO A 53 8.36 -6.80 8.47
C PRO A 53 9.14 -6.97 9.78
N ALA A 54 8.82 -7.99 10.56
CA ALA A 54 9.48 -8.28 11.83
C ALA A 54 10.98 -8.60 11.64
N GLN A 55 11.36 -9.11 10.46
CA GLN A 55 12.75 -9.39 10.08
C GLN A 55 12.97 -9.02 8.62
N ARG A 56 14.15 -8.47 8.30
CA ARG A 56 14.51 -8.01 6.93
C ARG A 56 14.34 -9.08 5.84
N ARG A 57 14.56 -10.35 6.18
CA ARG A 57 14.39 -11.48 5.25
C ARG A 57 12.97 -11.62 4.71
N TYR A 58 11.98 -11.05 5.39
CA TYR A 58 10.58 -11.10 5.00
C TYR A 58 10.13 -9.90 4.17
N ASN A 59 10.99 -8.90 3.92
CA ASN A 59 10.61 -7.69 3.20
C ASN A 59 9.94 -8.00 1.85
N ALA A 60 10.59 -8.81 1.02
CA ALA A 60 10.04 -9.17 -0.29
C ALA A 60 8.70 -9.92 -0.17
N ALA A 61 8.58 -10.86 0.77
CA ALA A 61 7.37 -11.63 0.98
C ALA A 61 6.19 -10.74 1.45
N VAL A 62 6.44 -9.81 2.37
CA VAL A 62 5.44 -8.86 2.86
C VAL A 62 5.02 -7.90 1.75
N THR A 63 5.95 -7.35 0.98
CA THR A 63 5.63 -6.47 -0.17
C THR A 63 4.78 -7.19 -1.21
N VAL A 64 5.12 -8.44 -1.54
CA VAL A 64 4.35 -9.24 -2.51
C VAL A 64 2.96 -9.57 -1.98
N ALA A 65 2.85 -10.00 -0.72
CA ALA A 65 1.57 -10.37 -0.12
C ALA A 65 0.61 -9.18 0.02
N MET A 66 1.12 -8.00 0.42
CA MET A 66 0.29 -6.79 0.51
C MET A 66 -0.02 -6.20 -0.86
N GLY A 67 0.88 -6.31 -1.84
CA GLY A 67 0.69 -5.80 -3.19
C GLY A 67 0.26 -4.34 -3.20
N LYS A 68 -0.86 -4.04 -3.90
CA LYS A 68 -1.44 -2.68 -3.97
C LYS A 68 -1.85 -2.11 -2.61
N ASN A 69 -2.07 -2.96 -1.60
CA ASN A 69 -2.47 -2.51 -0.28
C ASN A 69 -1.31 -1.84 0.47
N MET A 70 -0.05 -1.99 0.02
CA MET A 70 1.10 -1.26 0.58
C MET A 70 0.91 0.26 0.57
N ASP A 71 0.29 0.78 -0.49
CA ASP A 71 0.01 2.20 -0.66
C ASP A 71 -1.38 2.61 -0.14
N ALA A 72 -2.16 1.68 0.39
CA ALA A 72 -3.49 1.99 0.90
C ALA A 72 -3.41 2.88 2.15
N ILE A 73 -4.22 3.93 2.18
CA ILE A 73 -4.30 4.91 3.27
C ILE A 73 -5.22 4.38 4.37
N VAL A 74 -4.69 4.24 5.57
CA VAL A 74 -5.43 3.80 6.76
C VAL A 74 -6.10 5.01 7.41
N VAL A 75 -7.40 4.89 7.69
CA VAL A 75 -8.21 5.94 8.32
C VAL A 75 -9.05 5.40 9.47
N ASP A 76 -9.42 6.25 10.42
CA ASP A 76 -10.24 5.84 11.58
C ASP A 76 -11.62 5.30 11.15
N SER A 77 -12.29 5.99 10.22
CA SER A 77 -13.67 5.68 9.86
C SER A 77 -13.98 5.77 8.38
N GLU A 78 -15.07 5.11 7.98
CA GLU A 78 -15.65 5.22 6.63
C GLU A 78 -16.04 6.67 6.28
N SER A 79 -16.51 7.45 7.27
CA SER A 79 -16.81 8.88 7.08
C SER A 79 -15.56 9.67 6.66
N VAL A 80 -14.45 9.47 7.36
CA VAL A 80 -13.17 10.13 7.03
C VAL A 80 -12.69 9.68 5.64
N ALA A 81 -12.84 8.40 5.28
CA ALA A 81 -12.51 7.90 3.95
C ALA A 81 -13.32 8.64 2.86
N MET A 82 -14.65 8.79 3.05
CA MET A 82 -15.51 9.47 2.10
C MET A 82 -15.15 10.94 1.93
N GLU A 83 -14.83 11.65 3.01
CA GLU A 83 -14.36 13.04 2.98
C GLU A 83 -13.03 13.17 2.22
N CYS A 84 -12.07 12.27 2.47
CA CYS A 84 -10.80 12.25 1.75
C CYS A 84 -11.01 11.99 0.25
N ILE A 85 -11.85 11.01 -0.12
CA ILE A 85 -12.18 10.71 -1.51
C ILE A 85 -12.82 11.92 -2.20
N LYS A 86 -13.73 12.62 -1.52
CA LYS A 86 -14.36 13.84 -2.06
C LYS A 86 -13.31 14.93 -2.31
N TYR A 87 -12.42 15.16 -1.35
CA TYR A 87 -11.33 16.11 -1.49
C TYR A 87 -10.42 15.78 -2.69
N LEU A 88 -9.99 14.52 -2.83
CA LEU A 88 -9.14 14.09 -3.94
C LEU A 88 -9.82 14.33 -5.30
N LYS A 89 -11.13 14.06 -5.41
CA LYS A 89 -11.92 14.33 -6.62
C LYS A 89 -11.97 15.83 -6.94
N GLU A 90 -12.25 16.68 -5.94
CA GLU A 90 -12.31 18.13 -6.11
C GLU A 90 -10.96 18.72 -6.56
N LYS A 91 -9.86 18.19 -6.02
CA LYS A 91 -8.49 18.58 -6.41
C LYS A 91 -7.98 17.91 -7.68
N ARG A 92 -8.78 17.03 -8.29
CA ARG A 92 -8.40 16.22 -9.48
C ARG A 92 -7.10 15.42 -9.23
N CYS A 93 -6.90 15.00 -7.99
CA CYS A 93 -5.82 14.10 -7.62
C CYS A 93 -6.12 12.68 -8.13
N PRO A 94 -5.09 11.85 -8.33
CA PRO A 94 -5.30 10.43 -8.60
C PRO A 94 -6.14 9.75 -7.51
N PRO A 95 -6.94 8.72 -7.85
CA PRO A 95 -7.65 7.94 -6.85
C PRO A 95 -6.67 7.14 -5.99
N GLU A 96 -6.91 7.14 -4.68
CA GLU A 96 -6.17 6.37 -3.68
C GLU A 96 -7.07 5.31 -3.05
N LEU A 97 -6.46 4.25 -2.50
CA LEU A 97 -7.18 3.20 -1.77
C LEU A 97 -7.26 3.57 -0.29
N PHE A 98 -8.42 3.39 0.32
CA PHE A 98 -8.65 3.70 1.73
C PHE A 98 -9.06 2.44 2.51
N ILE A 99 -8.56 2.34 3.74
CA ILE A 99 -8.82 1.25 4.68
C ILE A 99 -9.43 1.85 5.96
N PRO A 100 -10.76 1.84 6.12
CA PRO A 100 -11.42 2.37 7.32
C PRO A 100 -11.40 1.36 8.47
N LEU A 101 -10.78 1.71 9.61
CA LEU A 101 -10.59 0.78 10.73
C LEU A 101 -11.89 0.36 11.43
N ASP A 102 -12.91 1.22 11.44
CA ASP A 102 -14.20 0.93 12.06
C ASP A 102 -15.02 -0.12 11.29
N SER A 103 -15.07 -0.04 9.96
CA SER A 103 -15.97 -0.82 9.11
C SER A 103 -15.28 -1.95 8.32
N ILE A 104 -13.95 -2.05 8.37
CA ILE A 104 -13.19 -3.08 7.64
C ILE A 104 -13.60 -4.51 8.02
N ARG A 105 -13.94 -5.33 7.02
CA ARG A 105 -14.30 -6.73 7.23
C ARG A 105 -13.09 -7.62 6.97
N VAL A 106 -12.70 -8.38 7.99
CA VAL A 106 -11.59 -9.33 7.90
C VAL A 106 -12.12 -10.76 8.00
N LYS A 107 -11.57 -11.66 7.18
CA LYS A 107 -11.82 -13.10 7.34
C LYS A 107 -10.93 -13.63 8.45
N PRO A 108 -11.47 -14.35 9.46
CA PRO A 108 -10.65 -14.99 10.48
C PRO A 108 -9.60 -15.89 9.84
N VAL A 109 -8.36 -15.83 10.32
CA VAL A 109 -7.30 -16.72 9.85
C VAL A 109 -7.46 -18.07 10.55
N PRO A 110 -7.66 -19.18 9.81
CA PRO A 110 -7.82 -20.49 10.44
C PRO A 110 -6.55 -20.88 11.20
N GLU A 111 -6.67 -21.19 12.50
CA GLU A 111 -5.52 -21.52 13.35
C GLU A 111 -4.70 -22.71 12.82
N ARG A 112 -5.37 -23.69 12.21
CA ARG A 112 -4.74 -24.83 11.53
C ARG A 112 -3.67 -24.45 10.50
N MET A 113 -3.69 -23.23 9.94
CA MET A 113 -2.64 -22.78 9.02
C MET A 113 -1.33 -22.46 9.75
N ARG A 114 -1.37 -22.17 11.05
CA ARG A 114 -0.15 -22.03 11.88
C ARG A 114 0.50 -23.38 12.17
N ASP A 115 -0.28 -24.46 12.10
CA ASP A 115 0.17 -25.83 12.38
C ASP A 115 0.72 -26.56 11.15
N LEU A 116 0.79 -25.89 9.99
CA LEU A 116 1.33 -26.46 8.74
C LEU A 116 2.79 -26.96 8.87
N GLY A 117 3.50 -26.53 9.92
CA GLY A 117 4.81 -27.05 10.29
C GLY A 117 5.95 -26.64 9.36
N GLY A 118 7.15 -27.16 9.65
CA GLY A 118 8.36 -26.89 8.87
C GLY A 118 8.89 -25.46 9.05
N THR A 119 9.36 -24.87 7.96
CA THR A 119 9.92 -23.50 7.93
C THR A 119 8.91 -22.42 7.53
N THR A 120 7.65 -22.81 7.29
CA THR A 120 6.59 -21.92 6.82
C THR A 120 6.00 -21.11 7.98
N LYS A 121 5.65 -19.85 7.70
CA LYS A 121 4.99 -18.94 8.65
C LYS A 121 3.93 -18.14 7.91
N LEU A 122 2.87 -17.76 8.61
CA LEU A 122 1.87 -16.85 8.05
C LEU A 122 2.44 -15.45 7.89
N ILE A 123 2.04 -14.76 6.82
CA ILE A 123 2.46 -13.38 6.56
C ILE A 123 2.06 -12.45 7.71
N ILE A 124 0.85 -12.63 8.26
CA ILE A 124 0.38 -11.85 9.42
C ILE A 124 1.29 -11.98 10.65
N ASP A 125 1.93 -13.13 10.83
CA ASP A 125 2.76 -13.43 12.00
C ASP A 125 4.22 -12.91 11.82
N VAL A 126 4.59 -12.48 10.61
CA VAL A 126 5.90 -11.89 10.30
C VAL A 126 5.86 -10.39 10.07
N ILE A 127 4.71 -9.75 10.32
CA ILE A 127 4.53 -8.29 10.26
C ILE A 127 4.43 -7.75 11.68
N SER A 128 5.29 -6.79 12.01
CA SER A 128 5.24 -5.99 13.21
C SER A 128 4.37 -4.76 12.96
N VAL A 129 3.31 -4.62 13.75
CA VAL A 129 2.30 -3.58 13.63
C VAL A 129 1.70 -3.30 15.01
N ASP A 130 1.23 -2.07 15.23
CA ASP A 130 0.46 -1.71 16.41
C ASP A 130 -0.90 -2.45 16.42
N GLU A 131 -1.41 -2.78 17.61
CA GLU A 131 -2.63 -3.58 17.78
C GLU A 131 -3.83 -2.95 17.06
N ARG A 132 -3.92 -1.63 17.10
CA ARG A 132 -4.97 -0.85 16.43
C ARG A 132 -5.03 -1.03 14.91
N TYR A 133 -3.95 -1.46 14.26
CA TYR A 133 -3.88 -1.66 12.80
C TYR A 133 -3.83 -3.14 12.40
N GLN A 134 -3.93 -4.08 13.34
CA GLN A 134 -3.91 -5.52 13.02
C GLN A 134 -5.00 -5.91 12.02
N ARG A 135 -6.21 -5.35 12.16
CA ARG A 135 -7.32 -5.60 11.22
C ARG A 135 -7.00 -5.08 9.81
N ALA A 136 -6.30 -3.95 9.69
CA ALA A 136 -5.86 -3.42 8.41
C ALA A 136 -4.85 -4.37 7.73
N VAL A 137 -3.89 -4.89 8.50
CA VAL A 137 -2.92 -5.89 8.00
C VAL A 137 -3.64 -7.17 7.57
N GLN A 138 -4.54 -7.70 8.39
CA GLN A 138 -5.28 -8.92 8.08
C GLN A 138 -6.12 -8.77 6.81
N TYR A 139 -6.74 -7.61 6.60
CA TYR A 139 -7.43 -7.30 5.34
C TYR A 139 -6.46 -7.22 4.16
N ALA A 140 -5.35 -6.52 4.32
CA ALA A 140 -4.39 -6.28 3.25
C ALA A 140 -3.77 -7.56 2.68
N VAL A 141 -3.68 -8.62 3.50
CA VAL A 141 -3.09 -9.92 3.13
C VAL A 141 -4.13 -11.04 2.98
N ALA A 142 -5.43 -10.74 3.04
CA ALA A 142 -6.48 -11.75 3.01
C ALA A 142 -6.64 -12.46 1.65
N ASP A 143 -6.13 -11.87 0.57
CA ASP A 143 -6.17 -12.42 -0.80
C ASP A 143 -4.86 -13.12 -1.21
N THR A 144 -3.97 -13.42 -0.26
CA THR A 144 -2.70 -14.14 -0.51
C THR A 144 -2.81 -15.64 -0.24
#